data_AF-A0A358XT12-F1
#
_entry.id   AF-A0A358XT12-F1
#
_cell.length_a   1.000
_cell.length_b   1.000
_cell.length_c   1.000
_cell.angle_alpha   90.00
_cell.angle_beta   90.00
_cell.angle_gamma   90.00
#
_symmetry.space_group_name_H-M   'P 1'
#
loop_
_entity.id
_entity.type
_entity.pdbx_description
1 polymer ?
#
loop_
_entity_poly.entity_id
_entity_poly.type
_entity_poly.pdbx_seq_one_letter_code
_entity_poly.pdbx_strand_id
1 'polypeptide(L)'
;IERPSSKNLKDIPNFYGDQALAGWKNIVDAVHEKGGKIAPQLWHVGYTPMQWTPPAAFESPDTMTLADIEATIQAYADAAKSAKDLGFDAFEIHGAHGYLID
;
A
#
# COMPACT_ATOMS: atom_id res chain seq x y z
N ILE A 1 -1.38 -1.68 -0.33
CA ILE A 1 -2.80 -1.44 0.01
C ILE A 1 -3.43 -2.71 0.57
N GLU A 2 -4.62 -2.65 1.15
CA GLU A 2 -5.31 -3.84 1.68
C GLU A 2 -5.93 -4.68 0.56
N ARG A 3 -5.06 -5.38 -0.17
CA ARG A 3 -5.43 -6.36 -1.18
C ARG A 3 -4.60 -7.63 -1.04
N PRO A 4 -5.15 -8.79 -1.44
CA PRO A 4 -4.38 -10.03 -1.51
C PRO A 4 -3.12 -9.84 -2.36
N SER A 5 -1.98 -10.38 -1.93
CA SER A 5 -0.76 -10.38 -2.75
C SER A 5 -0.25 -9.00 -3.19
N SER A 6 -0.62 -7.92 -2.48
CA SER A 6 -0.13 -6.57 -2.74
C SER A 6 1.36 -6.36 -2.48
N LYS A 7 2.03 -7.37 -1.92
CA LYS A 7 3.46 -7.40 -1.57
C LYS A 7 4.08 -8.70 -2.07
N ASN A 8 5.34 -8.64 -2.48
CA ASN A 8 6.13 -9.77 -2.98
C ASN A 8 7.31 -10.17 -2.07
N LEU A 9 7.55 -9.43 -0.99
CA LEU A 9 8.49 -9.80 0.08
C LEU A 9 7.78 -9.78 1.45
N LYS A 10 8.24 -10.64 2.35
CA LYS A 10 7.62 -10.85 3.67
C LYS A 10 7.63 -9.60 4.56
N ASP A 11 8.75 -8.90 4.61
CA ASP A 11 9.00 -7.86 5.62
C ASP A 11 8.64 -6.44 5.16
N ILE A 12 7.97 -6.31 4.01
CA ILE A 12 7.43 -5.02 3.59
C ILE A 12 6.30 -4.62 4.54
N PRO A 13 6.34 -3.40 5.12
CA PRO A 13 5.34 -2.93 6.06
C PRO A 13 3.93 -2.86 5.43
N ASN A 14 2.91 -3.08 6.27
CA ASN A 14 1.52 -2.84 5.90
C ASN A 14 1.19 -1.35 6.08
N PHE A 15 0.29 -0.84 5.25
CA PHE A 15 -0.30 0.50 5.40
C PHE A 15 -1.82 0.39 5.49
N TYR A 16 -2.27 -0.54 6.33
CA TYR A 16 -3.67 -0.88 6.60
C TYR A 16 -3.74 -1.71 7.89
N GLY A 17 -4.90 -1.73 8.53
CA GLY A 17 -5.12 -2.38 9.82
C GLY A 17 -4.57 -1.58 11.01
N ASP A 18 -5.32 -1.60 12.11
CA ASP A 18 -5.13 -0.70 13.26
C ASP A 18 -3.72 -0.74 13.84
N GLN A 19 -3.13 -1.93 14.01
CA GLN A 19 -1.80 -2.08 14.58
C GLN A 19 -0.71 -1.44 13.71
N ALA A 20 -0.77 -1.64 12.39
CA ALA A 20 0.23 -1.09 11.49
C ALA A 20 0.08 0.43 11.39
N LEU A 21 -1.16 0.93 11.31
CA LEU A 21 -1.46 2.36 11.25
C LEU A 21 -1.05 3.09 12.54
N ALA A 22 -1.27 2.50 13.71
CA ALA A 22 -0.76 3.04 14.97
C ALA A 22 0.77 3.14 14.97
N GLY A 23 1.46 2.13 14.42
CA GLY A 23 2.92 2.18 14.22
C GLY A 23 3.35 3.33 13.31
N TRP A 24 2.67 3.52 12.18
CA TRP A 24 2.94 4.62 11.25
C TRP A 24 2.70 5.99 11.86
N LYS A 25 1.68 6.15 12.70
CA LYS A 25 1.43 7.41 13.41
C LYS A 25 2.64 7.85 14.25
N ASN A 26 3.28 6.90 14.95
CA ASN A 26 4.51 7.20 15.70
C ASN A 26 5.64 7.68 14.80
N ILE A 27 5.77 7.13 13.59
CA ILE A 27 6.77 7.56 12.61
C ILE A 27 6.47 8.97 12.09
N VAL A 28 5.21 9.26 11.74
CA VAL A 28 4.78 10.60 11.32
C VAL A 28 5.12 11.63 12.40
N ASP A 29 4.74 11.36 13.65
CA ASP A 29 5.00 12.26 14.77
C ASP A 29 6.49 12.51 14.98
N ALA A 30 7.31 11.45 14.93
CA ALA A 30 8.76 11.57 15.08
C ALA A 30 9.41 12.40 13.95
N VAL A 31 8.94 12.24 12.71
CA VAL A 31 9.43 13.06 11.57
C VAL A 31 9.04 14.53 11.75
N HIS A 32 7.78 14.78 12.12
CA HIS A 32 7.28 16.13 12.33
C HIS A 32 7.92 16.83 13.53
N GLU A 33 8.26 16.11 14.60
CA GLU A 33 9.02 16.65 15.75
C GLU A 33 10.38 17.22 15.32
N LYS A 34 10.98 16.67 14.25
CA LYS A 34 12.24 17.18 13.68
C LYS A 34 12.02 18.19 12.55
N GLY A 35 10.78 18.65 12.33
CA GLY A 35 10.42 19.60 11.27
C GLY A 35 10.42 19.00 9.86
N GLY A 36 10.48 17.67 9.75
CA GLY A 36 10.46 16.96 8.48
C GLY A 36 9.07 16.86 7.87
N LYS A 37 9.03 16.36 6.63
CA LYS A 37 7.82 16.04 5.88
C LYS A 37 7.90 14.60 5.39
N ILE A 38 6.78 13.90 5.38
CA ILE A 38 6.72 12.49 4.99
C ILE A 38 5.44 12.16 4.24
N ALA A 39 5.57 11.28 3.26
CA ALA A 39 4.48 10.70 2.50
C ALA A 39 4.67 9.18 2.43
N PRO A 40 3.61 8.37 2.57
CA PRO A 40 3.69 6.95 2.27
C PRO A 40 3.56 6.75 0.75
N GLN A 41 4.33 5.80 0.23
CA GLN A 41 4.13 5.30 -1.12
C GLN A 41 3.12 4.15 -1.07
N LEU A 42 1.97 4.34 -1.72
CA LEU A 42 0.89 3.38 -1.81
C LEU A 42 1.10 2.48 -3.02
N TRP A 43 1.15 1.17 -2.80
CA TRP A 43 1.52 0.24 -3.86
C TRP A 43 0.67 -1.03 -3.92
N HIS A 44 0.82 -1.73 -5.04
CA HIS A 44 0.38 -3.10 -5.27
C HIS A 44 1.29 -3.74 -6.33
N VAL A 45 2.02 -4.80 -5.98
CA VAL A 45 3.06 -5.36 -6.88
C VAL A 45 2.53 -6.06 -8.14
N GLY A 46 1.23 -6.38 -8.18
CA GLY A 46 0.63 -7.09 -9.31
C GLY A 46 1.25 -8.47 -9.49
N TYR A 47 1.45 -8.91 -10.74
CA TYR A 47 2.15 -10.16 -11.04
C TYR A 47 3.67 -9.96 -11.05
N THR A 48 4.24 -9.79 -9.86
CA THR A 48 5.69 -9.70 -9.68
C THR A 48 6.18 -10.78 -8.71
N PRO A 49 6.21 -12.05 -9.14
CA PRO A 49 6.69 -13.15 -8.29
C PRO A 49 8.16 -12.94 -7.91
N MET A 50 8.45 -13.05 -6.61
CA MET A 50 9.80 -13.02 -6.05
C MET A 50 10.03 -14.21 -5.12
N GLN A 51 11.10 -14.17 -4.31
CA GLN A 51 11.54 -15.26 -3.41
C GLN A 51 10.49 -15.72 -2.40
N TRP A 52 9.43 -14.94 -2.17
CA TRP A 52 8.34 -15.28 -1.27
C TRP A 52 7.01 -15.38 -2.03
N THR A 53 6.27 -16.46 -1.76
CA THR A 53 4.92 -16.66 -2.29
C THR A 53 3.90 -16.08 -1.33
N PRO A 54 3.03 -15.15 -1.78
CA PRO A 54 1.95 -14.64 -0.97
C PRO A 54 0.93 -15.73 -0.63
N PRO A 55 0.14 -15.54 0.45
CA PRO A 55 -0.88 -16.50 0.87
C PRO A 55 -2.04 -16.64 -0.13
N ALA A 56 -2.15 -15.73 -1.11
CA ALA A 56 -3.12 -15.78 -2.20
C ALA A 56 -2.36 -15.77 -3.55
N ALA A 57 -3.06 -16.08 -4.66
CA ALA A 57 -2.49 -15.90 -5.99
C ALA A 57 -2.15 -14.42 -6.22
N PHE A 58 -1.13 -14.16 -7.05
CA PHE A 58 -0.85 -12.79 -7.48
C PHE A 58 -2.00 -12.27 -8.34
N GLU A 59 -2.35 -11.00 -8.12
CA GLU A 59 -3.33 -10.30 -8.95
C GLU A 59 -2.64 -9.73 -10.19
N SER A 60 -3.27 -9.81 -11.36
CA SER A 60 -2.84 -9.12 -12.58
C SER A 60 -4.05 -8.52 -13.30
N PRO A 61 -3.86 -7.46 -14.11
CA PRO A 61 -4.97 -6.89 -14.88
C PRO A 61 -5.71 -7.93 -15.74
N ASP A 62 -5.01 -8.95 -16.26
CA ASP A 62 -5.59 -10.02 -17.08
C ASP A 62 -6.42 -11.04 -16.30
N THR A 63 -6.23 -11.13 -14.98
CA THR A 63 -6.85 -12.16 -14.12
C THR A 63 -7.90 -11.60 -13.16
N MET A 64 -7.88 -10.29 -12.93
CA MET A 64 -8.82 -9.61 -12.05
C MET A 64 -10.20 -9.49 -12.69
N THR A 65 -11.24 -9.77 -11.90
CA THR A 65 -12.62 -9.45 -12.28
C THR A 65 -12.88 -7.95 -12.12
N LEU A 66 -13.99 -7.44 -12.68
CA LEU A 66 -14.41 -6.06 -12.42
C LEU A 66 -14.58 -5.77 -10.92
N ALA A 67 -15.09 -6.73 -10.16
CA ALA A 67 -15.24 -6.61 -8.71
C ALA A 67 -13.87 -6.52 -8.00
N ASP A 68 -12.84 -7.24 -8.50
CA ASP A 68 -11.48 -7.13 -7.98
C ASP A 68 -10.87 -5.77 -8.27
N ILE A 69 -11.11 -5.23 -9.46
CA ILE A 69 -10.65 -3.88 -9.85
C ILE A 69 -11.33 -2.82 -8.96
N GLU A 70 -12.64 -2.90 -8.77
CA GLU A 70 -13.39 -1.99 -7.89
C GLU A 70 -12.88 -2.06 -6.45
N ALA A 71 -12.68 -3.27 -5.93
CA ALA A 71 -12.13 -3.46 -4.59
C ALA A 71 -10.68 -2.96 -4.48
N THR A 72 -9.89 -3.03 -5.55
CA THR A 72 -8.52 -2.48 -5.59
C THR A 72 -8.54 -0.96 -5.57
N ILE A 73 -9.42 -0.32 -6.34
CA ILE A 73 -9.63 1.13 -6.32
C ILE A 73 -10.03 1.57 -4.91
N GLN A 74 -10.98 0.87 -4.28
CA GLN A 74 -11.41 1.17 -2.92
C GLN A 74 -10.24 1.02 -1.93
N ALA A 75 -9.41 -0.03 -2.05
CA ALA A 75 -8.25 -0.23 -1.19
C ALA A 75 -7.18 0.87 -1.34
N TYR A 76 -6.99 1.44 -2.53
CA TYR A 76 -6.16 2.64 -2.72
C TYR A 76 -6.79 3.87 -2.05
N ALA A 77 -8.11 4.07 -2.20
CA ALA A 77 -8.83 5.18 -1.58
C ALA A 77 -8.77 5.12 -0.05
N ASP A 78 -8.95 3.95 0.54
CA ASP A 78 -8.87 3.73 1.99
C ASP A 78 -7.45 3.97 2.52
N ALA A 79 -6.42 3.53 1.78
CA ALA A 79 -5.03 3.81 2.13
C ALA A 79 -4.70 5.31 2.03
N ALA A 80 -5.18 6.02 1.00
CA ALA A 80 -5.03 7.46 0.88
C ALA A 80 -5.76 8.21 2.01
N LYS A 81 -6.97 7.76 2.38
CA LYS A 81 -7.70 8.27 3.54
C LYS A 81 -6.92 8.06 4.83
N SER A 82 -6.36 6.87 5.03
CA SER A 82 -5.52 6.56 6.19
C SER A 82 -4.31 7.48 6.27
N ALA A 83 -3.62 7.72 5.15
CA ALA A 83 -2.49 8.66 5.10
C ALA A 83 -2.90 10.06 5.58
N LYS A 84 -4.04 10.57 5.10
CA LYS A 84 -4.59 11.85 5.55
C LYS A 84 -4.94 11.84 7.05
N ASP A 85 -5.65 10.81 7.52
CA ASP A 85 -6.10 10.72 8.91
C ASP A 85 -4.93 10.59 9.90
N LEU A 86 -3.84 9.94 9.50
CA LEU A 86 -2.61 9.80 10.29
C LEU A 86 -1.74 11.07 10.29
N GLY A 87 -2.05 12.05 9.43
CA GLY A 87 -1.34 13.31 9.35
C GLY A 87 -0.13 13.31 8.42
N PHE A 88 -0.01 12.36 7.48
CA PHE A 88 1.01 12.47 6.43
C PHE A 88 0.79 13.72 5.58
N ASP A 89 1.88 14.28 5.04
CA ASP A 89 1.84 15.55 4.30
C ASP A 89 1.37 15.36 2.85
N ALA A 90 1.54 14.16 2.32
CA ALA A 90 1.06 13.73 1.01
C ALA A 90 0.97 12.20 1.00
N PHE A 91 0.55 11.63 -0.13
CA PHE A 91 0.79 10.23 -0.47
C PHE A 91 1.23 10.14 -1.92
N GLU A 92 2.00 9.10 -2.23
CA GLU A 92 2.44 8.80 -3.59
C GLU A 92 1.73 7.54 -4.07
N ILE A 93 1.21 7.54 -5.30
CA ILE A 93 0.73 6.33 -5.95
C ILE A 93 1.89 5.71 -6.72
N HIS A 94 2.25 4.47 -6.40
CA HIS A 94 3.30 3.77 -7.12
C HIS A 94 2.77 3.22 -8.46
N GLY A 95 2.89 4.02 -9.52
CA GLY A 95 2.59 3.64 -10.91
C GLY A 95 3.87 3.49 -11.75
N ALA A 96 4.78 2.61 -11.33
CA ALA A 96 6.08 2.42 -11.98
C ALA A 96 6.60 1.00 -11.71
N HIS A 97 7.75 0.68 -12.28
CA HIS A 97 8.51 -0.57 -12.06
C HIS A 97 7.77 -1.87 -12.47
N GLY A 98 6.76 -1.78 -13.33
CA GLY A 98 5.96 -2.93 -13.78
C GLY A 98 5.04 -3.50 -12.69
N TYR A 99 4.71 -2.70 -11.68
CA TYR A 99 3.70 -3.05 -10.67
C TYR A 99 2.28 -2.86 -11.21
N LEU A 100 1.25 -3.16 -10.40
CA LEU A 100 -0.12 -3.32 -10.90
C LEU A 100 -0.67 -2.14 -11.73
N ILE A 101 -0.25 -0.91 -11.43
CA ILE A 101 -0.75 0.31 -12.09
C ILE A 101 -0.01 0.61 -13.41
N ASP A 102 1.22 0.11 -13.58
CA ASP A 102 2.10 0.35 -14.73
C ASP A 102 1.84 -0.67 -15.85
#